data_AF-A0A4P9XMD1-F1
#
_entry.id   AF-A0A4P9XMD1-F1
#
_cell.length_a   1.000
_cell.length_b   1.000
_cell.length_c   1.000
_cell.angle_alpha   90.00
_cell.angle_beta   90.00
_cell.angle_gamma   90.00
#
_symmetry.space_group_name_H-M   'P 1'
#
loop_
_entity.id
_entity.type
_entity.pdbx_description
1 polymer ?
#
loop_
_entity_poly.entity_id
_entity_poly.type
_entity_poly.pdbx_seq_one_letter_code
_entity_poly.pdbx_strand_id
1 'polypeptide(L)'
;MTSNYPGLLDPALIRPGRIDLQLELGYTTRYQLENMYARVVGTNEGAPDIDRNWLSRFPERVLPPCDCMRILIAHRHQPQSLYAALDRMADLELARAAQDDCNAKDIVSLQKERELMMQMIALLEGELQKHRSTRSHSWDFDDDGCGNEFD
;
A
#
# COMPACT_ATOMS: atom_id res chain seq x y z
N MET A 1 8.89 18.62 -10.44
CA MET A 1 9.00 17.15 -10.44
C MET A 1 7.68 16.55 -10.00
N THR A 2 7.40 15.30 -10.36
CA THR A 2 6.22 14.55 -9.90
C THR A 2 6.67 13.16 -9.44
N SER A 3 6.04 12.61 -8.41
CA SER A 3 6.29 11.23 -7.94
C SER A 3 5.02 10.70 -7.28
N ASN A 4 4.68 9.45 -7.59
CA ASN A 4 3.60 8.73 -6.91
C ASN A 4 4.06 8.17 -5.55
N TYR A 5 5.38 8.03 -5.36
CA TYR A 5 5.98 7.46 -4.15
C TYR A 5 7.02 8.43 -3.58
N PRO A 6 6.59 9.56 -2.99
CA PRO A 6 7.52 10.55 -2.45
C PRO A 6 8.40 10.00 -1.32
N GLY A 7 7.93 9.00 -0.56
CA GLY A 7 8.69 8.36 0.52
C GLY A 7 9.90 7.54 0.07
N LEU A 8 10.02 7.22 -1.23
CA LEU A 8 11.19 6.55 -1.80
C LEU A 8 12.24 7.53 -2.34
N LEU A 9 11.97 8.84 -2.30
CA LEU A 9 12.91 9.85 -2.76
C LEU A 9 14.00 10.07 -1.71
N ASP A 10 15.23 10.32 -2.18
CA ASP A 10 16.33 10.72 -1.31
C ASP A 10 15.96 12.03 -0.57
N PRO A 11 16.06 12.07 0.78
CA PRO A 11 15.83 13.27 1.57
C PRO A 11 16.66 14.48 1.11
N ALA A 12 17.81 14.28 0.45
CA ALA A 12 18.63 15.34 -0.12
C ALA A 12 17.97 16.04 -1.31
N LEU A 13 17.11 15.35 -2.07
CA LEU A 13 16.42 15.90 -3.23
C LEU A 13 15.27 16.84 -2.84
N ILE A 14 14.66 16.62 -1.67
CA ILE A 14 13.50 17.40 -1.20
C ILE A 14 13.88 18.61 -0.32
N ARG A 15 15.18 18.88 -0.13
CA ARG A 15 15.63 20.00 0.70
C ARG A 15 15.30 21.35 0.05
N PRO A 16 15.07 22.41 0.85
CA PRO A 16 14.98 23.77 0.35
C PRO A 16 16.21 24.15 -0.49
N GLY A 17 15.99 24.84 -1.61
CA GLY A 17 17.00 25.11 -2.64
C GLY A 17 17.08 24.04 -3.74
N ARG A 18 16.38 22.90 -3.59
CA ARG A 18 16.13 21.91 -4.66
C ARG A 18 14.65 21.83 -5.01
N ILE A 19 13.81 21.55 -4.00
CA ILE A 19 12.35 21.52 -4.13
C ILE A 19 11.78 22.40 -3.01
N ASP A 20 11.28 23.57 -3.38
CA ASP A 20 10.81 24.57 -2.41
C ASP A 20 9.31 24.43 -2.08
N LEU A 21 8.53 23.82 -2.98
CA LEU A 21 7.09 23.59 -2.81
C LEU A 21 6.74 22.15 -3.16
N GLN A 22 5.97 21.51 -2.29
CA GLN A 22 5.42 20.18 -2.48
C GLN A 22 3.89 20.29 -2.40
N LEU A 23 3.20 19.81 -3.43
CA LEU A 23 1.75 19.79 -3.51
C LEU A 23 1.29 18.34 -3.69
N GLU A 24 0.34 17.92 -2.85
CA GLU A 24 -0.28 16.62 -2.98
C GLU A 24 -1.46 16.70 -3.96
N LEU A 25 -1.42 15.86 -4.99
CA LEU A 25 -2.49 15.73 -5.98
C LEU A 25 -3.27 14.46 -5.69
N GLY A 26 -4.40 14.61 -5.00
CA GLY A 26 -5.26 13.50 -4.63
C GLY A 26 -6.32 13.14 -5.68
N TYR A 27 -7.20 12.23 -5.28
CA TYR A 27 -8.37 11.81 -6.03
C TYR A 27 -9.44 12.92 -6.12
N THR A 28 -10.43 12.70 -6.99
CA THR A 28 -11.43 13.71 -7.37
C THR A 28 -12.30 14.16 -6.19
N THR A 29 -12.43 15.47 -6.02
CA THR A 29 -13.42 16.09 -5.13
C THR A 29 -14.71 16.44 -5.88
N ARG A 30 -15.81 16.63 -5.16
CA ARG A 30 -17.08 17.09 -5.78
C ARG A 30 -16.93 18.41 -6.54
N TYR A 31 -16.14 19.33 -5.99
CA TYR A 31 -15.82 20.60 -6.65
C TYR A 31 -15.09 20.40 -7.98
N GLN A 32 -14.10 19.49 -8.02
CA GLN A 32 -13.41 19.16 -9.25
C GLN A 32 -14.36 18.51 -10.26
N LEU A 33 -15.23 17.61 -9.81
CA LEU A 33 -16.19 16.93 -10.66
C LEU A 33 -17.19 17.91 -11.29
N GLU A 34 -17.74 18.84 -10.51
CA GLU A 34 -18.63 19.90 -10.99
C GLU A 34 -17.95 20.76 -12.07
N ASN A 35 -16.71 21.18 -11.82
CA ASN A 35 -15.93 21.96 -12.79
C ASN A 35 -15.61 21.17 -14.07
N MET A 36 -15.29 19.88 -13.95
CA MET A 36 -15.05 19.02 -15.11
C MET A 36 -16.34 18.84 -15.93
N TYR A 37 -17.48 18.63 -15.26
CA TYR A 37 -18.78 18.52 -15.90
C TYR A 37 -19.14 19.80 -16.68
N ALA A 38 -19.00 20.97 -16.06
CA ALA A 38 -19.31 22.24 -16.70
C ALA A 38 -18.48 22.48 -17.98
N ARG A 39 -17.22 22.04 -17.99
CA ARG A 39 -16.33 22.19 -19.16
C ARG A 39 -16.61 21.18 -20.28
N VAL A 40 -16.97 19.95 -19.93
CA VAL A 40 -17.13 18.87 -20.93
C VAL A 40 -18.56 18.76 -21.44
N VAL A 41 -19.54 18.85 -20.55
CA VAL A 41 -20.97 18.67 -20.85
C VAL A 41 -21.66 20.03 -20.99
N GLY A 42 -21.36 20.97 -20.09
CA GLY A 42 -21.96 22.31 -20.08
C GLY A 42 -21.60 23.19 -21.28
N THR A 43 -20.65 22.77 -22.13
CA THR A 43 -20.33 23.43 -23.40
C THR A 43 -21.29 23.09 -24.53
N ASN A 44 -22.11 22.04 -24.39
CA ASN A 44 -23.15 21.73 -25.38
C ASN A 44 -24.37 22.62 -25.12
N GLU A 45 -24.87 23.29 -26.17
CA GLU A 45 -26.07 24.13 -26.09
C GLU A 45 -27.25 23.34 -25.54
N GLY A 46 -27.84 23.81 -24.44
CA GLY A 46 -28.99 23.16 -23.79
C GLY A 46 -28.64 21.98 -22.86
N ALA A 47 -27.36 21.73 -22.56
CA ALA A 47 -26.99 20.74 -21.56
C ALA A 47 -27.53 21.14 -20.17
N PRO A 48 -28.09 20.18 -19.40
CA PRO A 48 -28.55 20.45 -18.04
C PRO A 48 -27.35 20.70 -17.11
N ASP A 49 -27.55 21.57 -16.13
CA ASP A 49 -26.63 21.67 -14.99
C ASP A 49 -26.51 20.32 -14.27
N ILE A 50 -25.38 20.13 -13.59
CA ILE A 50 -25.18 18.93 -12.78
C ILE A 50 -26.23 18.86 -11.67
N ASP A 51 -26.78 17.67 -11.42
CA ASP A 51 -27.71 17.47 -10.32
C ASP A 51 -26.98 17.62 -8.98
N ARG A 52 -27.29 18.71 -8.27
CA ARG A 52 -26.70 19.03 -6.97
C ARG A 52 -27.06 18.01 -5.90
N ASN A 53 -28.25 17.41 -5.97
CA ASN A 53 -28.66 16.40 -5.00
C ASN A 53 -27.81 15.14 -5.16
N TRP A 54 -27.66 14.66 -6.40
CA TRP A 54 -26.75 13.56 -6.70
C TRP A 54 -25.30 13.89 -6.31
N LEU A 55 -24.77 15.06 -6.70
CA LEU A 55 -23.39 15.46 -6.40
C LEU A 55 -23.09 15.49 -4.90
N SER A 56 -24.07 15.90 -4.07
CA SER A 56 -23.91 15.93 -2.61
C SER A 56 -23.73 14.55 -1.96
N ARG A 57 -24.27 13.50 -2.60
CA ARG A 57 -24.18 12.11 -2.14
C ARG A 57 -23.00 11.37 -2.74
N PHE A 58 -22.47 11.83 -3.87
CA PHE A 58 -21.35 11.20 -4.54
C PHE A 58 -20.12 11.11 -3.60
N PRO A 59 -19.45 9.95 -3.52
CA PRO A 59 -18.31 9.77 -2.62
C PRO A 59 -17.11 10.60 -3.08
N GLU A 60 -16.45 11.28 -2.14
CA GLU A 60 -15.26 12.07 -2.43
C GLU A 60 -13.99 11.23 -2.38
N ARG A 61 -13.01 11.60 -3.21
CA ARG A 61 -11.66 11.01 -3.23
C ARG A 61 -11.62 9.51 -3.52
N VAL A 62 -12.64 8.98 -4.18
CA VAL A 62 -12.69 7.58 -4.63
C VAL A 62 -12.15 7.44 -6.05
N LEU A 63 -12.64 8.27 -6.98
CA LEU A 63 -12.27 8.15 -8.39
C LEU A 63 -11.13 9.10 -8.76
N PRO A 64 -10.14 8.64 -9.56
CA PRO A 64 -9.10 9.52 -10.06
C PRO A 64 -9.70 10.47 -11.12
N PRO A 65 -9.17 11.70 -11.26
CA PRO A 65 -9.72 12.66 -12.22
C PRO A 65 -9.76 12.14 -13.67
N CYS A 66 -8.85 11.25 -14.05
CA CYS A 66 -8.83 10.64 -15.37
C CYS A 66 -10.07 9.78 -15.67
N ASP A 67 -10.55 8.99 -14.69
CA ASP A 67 -11.73 8.15 -14.88
C ASP A 67 -13.00 8.97 -14.93
N CYS A 68 -13.12 9.98 -14.05
CA CYS A 68 -14.19 10.97 -14.11
C CYS A 68 -14.26 11.61 -15.51
N MET A 69 -13.13 12.11 -16.02
CA MET A 69 -13.04 12.73 -17.35
C MET A 69 -13.40 11.77 -18.47
N ARG A 70 -12.90 10.52 -18.42
CA ARG A 70 -13.20 9.49 -19.42
C ARG A 70 -14.70 9.24 -19.53
N ILE A 71 -15.39 9.12 -18.40
CA ILE A 71 -16.83 8.90 -18.33
C ILE A 71 -17.60 10.14 -18.82
N LEU A 72 -17.19 11.34 -18.38
CA LEU A 72 -17.78 12.60 -18.84
C LEU A 72 -17.69 12.78 -20.36
N ILE A 73 -16.54 12.47 -20.95
CA ILE A 73 -16.34 12.55 -22.41
C ILE A 73 -17.19 11.49 -23.13
N ALA A 74 -17.21 10.25 -22.64
CA ALA A 74 -17.96 9.16 -23.26
C ALA A 74 -19.48 9.41 -23.26
N HIS A 75 -19.99 10.06 -22.21
CA HIS A 75 -21.43 10.33 -22.04
C HIS A 75 -21.81 11.78 -22.33
N ARG A 76 -20.95 12.58 -22.99
CA ARG A 76 -21.16 14.02 -23.22
C ARG A 76 -22.48 14.37 -23.93
N HIS A 77 -23.01 13.47 -24.75
CA HIS A 77 -24.26 13.64 -25.50
C HIS A 77 -25.47 12.98 -24.83
N GLN A 78 -25.26 12.25 -23.73
CA GLN A 78 -26.29 11.47 -23.01
C GLN A 78 -26.12 11.62 -21.49
N PRO A 79 -26.34 12.82 -20.92
CA PRO A 79 -26.09 13.11 -19.51
C PRO A 79 -26.91 12.25 -18.54
N GLN A 80 -28.08 11.73 -18.98
CA GLN A 80 -28.90 10.82 -18.18
C GLN A 80 -28.18 9.52 -17.79
N SER A 81 -27.28 9.03 -18.65
CA SER A 81 -26.53 7.78 -18.42
C SER A 81 -25.24 7.99 -17.62
N LEU A 82 -24.83 9.26 -17.46
CA LEU A 82 -23.57 9.65 -16.82
C LEU A 82 -23.55 9.27 -15.34
N TYR A 83 -24.60 9.64 -14.60
CA TYR A 83 -24.67 9.44 -13.14
C TYR A 83 -24.56 7.96 -12.78
N ALA A 84 -25.33 7.10 -13.48
CA ALA A 84 -25.25 5.66 -13.29
C ALA A 84 -23.89 5.06 -13.65
N ALA A 85 -23.17 5.64 -14.62
CA ALA A 85 -21.83 5.20 -14.97
C ALA A 85 -20.79 5.60 -13.90
N LEU A 86 -20.90 6.83 -13.37
CA LEU A 86 -20.03 7.30 -12.29
C LEU A 86 -20.27 6.53 -10.99
N ASP A 87 -21.53 6.29 -10.62
CA ASP A 87 -21.88 5.52 -9.41
C ASP A 87 -21.33 4.09 -9.49
N ARG A 88 -21.55 3.38 -10.61
CA ARG A 88 -21.00 2.02 -10.80
C ARG A 88 -19.48 1.97 -10.69
N MET A 89 -18.79 2.97 -11.24
CA MET A 89 -17.33 3.04 -11.16
C MET A 89 -16.86 3.34 -9.73
N ALA A 90 -17.54 4.22 -9.01
CA ALA A 90 -17.24 4.50 -7.62
C ALA A 90 -17.46 3.25 -6.74
N ASP A 91 -18.54 2.52 -6.95
CA ASP A 91 -18.85 1.27 -6.24
C ASP A 91 -17.77 0.21 -6.49
N LEU A 92 -17.31 0.06 -7.74
CA LEU A 92 -16.22 -0.86 -8.10
C LEU A 92 -14.91 -0.50 -7.39
N GLU A 93 -14.53 0.78 -7.36
CA GLU A 93 -13.31 1.23 -6.69
C GLU A 93 -13.40 1.11 -5.17
N LEU A 94 -14.57 1.38 -4.57
CA LEU A 94 -14.81 1.14 -3.15
C LEU A 94 -14.69 -0.35 -2.80
N ALA A 95 -15.23 -1.23 -3.66
CA ALA A 95 -15.11 -2.67 -3.49
C ALA A 95 -13.64 -3.13 -3.61
N ARG A 96 -12.89 -2.58 -4.56
CA ARG A 96 -11.46 -2.86 -4.73
C ARG A 96 -10.65 -2.42 -3.52
N ALA A 97 -10.89 -1.22 -3.01
CA ALA A 97 -10.24 -0.71 -1.80
C ALA A 97 -10.52 -1.61 -0.58
N ALA A 98 -11.75 -2.08 -0.42
CA ALA A 98 -12.10 -3.01 0.66
C ALA A 98 -11.37 -4.36 0.55
N GLN A 99 -11.11 -4.83 -0.67
CA GLN A 99 -10.37 -6.06 -0.92
C GLN A 99 -8.86 -5.90 -0.70
N ASP A 100 -8.31 -4.74 -1.04
CA ASP A 100 -6.91 -4.42 -0.73
C ASP A 100 -6.67 -4.35 0.79
N ASP A 101 -7.63 -3.81 1.54
CA ASP A 101 -7.56 -3.75 3.01
C ASP A 101 -7.60 -5.13 3.67
N CYS A 102 -8.41 -6.06 3.17
CA CYS A 102 -8.44 -7.42 3.73
C CYS A 102 -7.12 -8.15 3.42
N ASN A 103 -6.63 -8.03 2.19
CA ASN A 103 -5.38 -8.64 1.76
C ASN A 103 -4.18 -8.08 2.55
N ALA A 104 -4.16 -6.78 2.83
CA ALA A 104 -3.15 -6.15 3.66
C ALA A 104 -3.15 -6.69 5.11
N LYS A 105 -4.33 -6.87 5.71
CA LYS A 105 -4.47 -7.46 7.05
C LYS A 105 -3.98 -8.91 7.08
N ASP A 106 -4.29 -9.68 6.05
CA ASP A 106 -3.84 -11.06 5.91
C ASP A 106 -2.32 -11.15 5.81
N ILE A 107 -1.67 -10.29 5.00
CA ILE A 107 -0.21 -10.25 4.88
C ILE A 107 0.46 -9.91 6.23
N VAL A 108 -0.05 -8.92 6.96
CA VAL A 108 0.49 -8.53 8.26
C VAL A 108 0.37 -9.66 9.28
N SER A 109 -0.75 -10.41 9.25
CA SER A 109 -0.94 -11.57 10.14
C SER A 109 0.09 -12.68 9.85
N LEU A 110 0.31 -13.02 8.58
CA LEU A 110 1.30 -14.00 8.15
C LEU A 110 2.74 -13.58 8.47
N GLN A 111 3.06 -12.29 8.33
CA GLN A 111 4.37 -11.75 8.72
C GLN A 111 4.63 -11.93 10.21
N LYS A 112 3.62 -11.69 11.05
CA LYS A 112 3.72 -11.84 12.51
C LYS A 112 3.91 -13.29 12.94
N GLU A 113 3.22 -14.23 12.29
CA GLU A 113 3.43 -15.68 12.51
C GLU A 113 4.84 -16.11 12.13
N ARG A 114 5.36 -15.62 11.00
CA ARG A 114 6.71 -15.91 10.54
C ARG A 114 7.77 -15.36 11.51
N GLU A 115 7.58 -14.16 12.06
CA GLU A 115 8.48 -13.57 13.07
C GLU A 115 8.51 -14.42 14.35
N LEU A 116 7.34 -14.85 14.85
CA LEU A 116 7.26 -15.74 16.01
C LEU A 116 7.96 -17.08 15.76
N MET A 117 7.79 -17.66 14.59
CA MET A 117 8.45 -18.91 14.22
C MET A 117 9.98 -18.76 14.17
N MET A 118 10.48 -17.67 13.60
CA MET A 118 11.92 -17.35 13.58
C MET A 118 12.49 -17.15 14.99
N GLN A 119 11.76 -16.46 15.88
CA GLN A 119 12.15 -16.30 17.28
C GLN A 119 12.20 -17.65 18.02
N MET A 120 11.23 -18.54 17.77
CA MET A 120 11.20 -19.86 18.38
C MET A 120 12.36 -20.74 17.91
N ILE A 121 12.70 -20.69 16.61
CA ILE A 121 13.87 -21.38 16.06
C ILE A 121 15.15 -20.85 16.73
N ALA A 122 15.32 -19.54 16.84
CA ALA A 122 16.49 -18.94 17.48
C ALA A 122 16.63 -19.34 18.96
N LEU A 123 15.52 -19.46 19.70
CA LEU A 123 15.52 -19.96 21.08
C LEU A 123 15.96 -21.43 21.15
N LEU A 124 15.41 -22.29 20.28
CA LEU A 124 15.78 -23.71 20.21
C LEU A 124 17.26 -23.91 19.85
N GLU A 125 17.77 -23.14 18.88
CA GLU A 125 19.20 -23.13 18.54
C GLU A 125 20.05 -22.69 19.74
N GLY A 126 19.63 -21.65 20.46
CA GLY A 126 20.31 -21.19 21.68
C GLY A 126 20.36 -22.24 22.79
N GLU A 127 19.28 -23.01 23.00
CA GLU A 127 19.25 -24.12 23.96
C GLU A 127 20.13 -25.30 23.54
N LEU A 128 20.11 -25.67 22.26
CA LEU A 128 20.99 -26.70 21.69
C LEU A 128 22.48 -26.34 21.85
N GLN A 129 22.83 -25.06 21.69
CA GLN A 129 24.21 -24.58 21.86
C GLN A 129 24.69 -24.74 23.32
N LYS A 130 23.82 -24.45 24.30
CA LYS A 130 24.12 -24.66 25.74
C LYS A 130 24.31 -26.14 26.08
N HIS A 131 23.51 -27.02 25.47
CA HIS A 131 23.66 -28.47 25.63
C HIS A 131 24.91 -29.03 24.95
N ARG A 132 25.36 -28.46 23.83
CA ARG A 132 26.65 -28.82 23.20
C ARG A 132 27.86 -28.36 24.03
N SER A 133 27.82 -27.16 24.60
CA SER A 133 28.91 -26.61 25.42
C SER A 133 29.09 -27.31 26.77
N THR A 134 28.04 -27.90 27.34
CA THR A 134 28.12 -28.67 28.60
C THR A 134 28.64 -30.09 28.38
N ARG A 135 28.55 -30.62 27.15
CA ARG A 135 29.03 -31.96 26.79
C ARG A 135 30.52 -31.98 26.38
N SER A 136 31.13 -30.83 26.13
CA SER A 136 32.56 -30.69 25.79
C SER A 136 33.49 -30.51 27.00
N HIS A 137 33.00 -30.73 28.23
CA HIS A 137 33.83 -30.65 29.46
C HIS A 137 33.99 -32.02 30.16
N SER A 138 33.79 -33.13 29.46
CA SER A 138 34.04 -34.48 29.99
C SER A 138 34.75 -35.38 28.96
N TRP A 139 35.95 -34.99 28.53
CA TRP A 139 36.93 -35.88 27.93
C TRP A 139 38.33 -35.46 28.33
N ASP A 140 38.55 -35.25 29.63
CA ASP A 140 39.86 -35.50 30.23
C ASP A 140 39.85 -37.00 30.57
N PHE A 141 40.20 -37.82 29.58
CA PHE A 141 40.53 -39.22 29.82
C PHE A 141 42.00 -39.20 30.20
N ASP A 142 42.28 -39.49 31.46
CA ASP A 142 43.62 -39.66 32.01
C ASP A 142 44.43 -40.58 31.09
N ASP A 143 45.42 -40.01 30.39
CA ASP A 143 46.46 -40.76 29.70
C ASP A 143 47.46 -41.19 30.78
N ASP A 144 47.04 -42.16 31.58
CA ASP A 144 47.87 -42.82 32.57
C ASP A 144 49.04 -43.50 31.87
N GLY A 145 50.23 -43.04 32.24
CA GLY A 145 51.48 -43.56 31.73
C GLY A 145 51.58 -45.07 31.83
N CYS A 146 52.01 -45.70 30.74
CA CYS A 146 52.72 -46.96 30.78
C CYS A 146 54.05 -46.79 30.05
N GLY A 147 55.09 -46.55 30.83
CA GLY A 147 56.45 -46.83 30.40
C GLY A 147 56.66 -48.33 30.22
N ASN A 148 57.58 -48.67 29.32
CA ASN A 148 58.42 -49.87 29.28
C ASN A 148 59.55 -49.49 28.29
N GLU A 149 60.75 -49.10 28.75
CA GLU A 149 61.90 -49.94 29.11
C GLU A 149 62.30 -50.97 28.03
N PHE A 150 63.54 -50.78 27.51
CA PHE A 150 64.56 -51.73 26.99
C PHE A 150 64.10 -52.90 26.07
N ASP A 151 64.70 -53.23 24.93
CA ASP A 151 66.08 -53.16 24.37
C ASP A 151 66.05 -52.96 22.84
#